data_AF-A0A9J6GSE3-F1
#
_entry.id   AF-A0A9J6GSE3-F1
#
_cell.length_a   1.000
_cell.length_b   1.000
_cell.length_c   1.000
_cell.angle_alpha   90.00
_cell.angle_beta   90.00
_cell.angle_gamma   90.00
#
_symmetry.space_group_name_H-M   'P 1'
#
loop_
_entity.id
_entity.type
_entity.pdbx_description
1 polymer ?
#
loop_
_entity_poly.entity_id
_entity_poly.type
_entity_poly.pdbx_seq_one_letter_code
_entity_poly.pdbx_strand_id
1 'polypeptide(L)'
;MASQPVISQNKPTVRTPDVLQWYCRSLKSCAAELGAVFRHVGQPAALLLRETRGTNPCIQGYEGHFEPTIVHTQTNKKKQGQQPDEVVEAQAAIFIRRDVPHVKLDTGKYCNRIQEVVAVRCELGGR
;
A
#
# COMPACT_ATOMS: atom_id res chain seq x y z
N MET A 1 -56.69 19.73 -2.76
CA MET A 1 -55.77 18.92 -3.58
C MET A 1 -54.39 19.02 -2.95
N ALA A 2 -53.89 17.93 -2.36
CA ALA A 2 -52.62 17.92 -1.63
C ALA A 2 -51.50 17.43 -2.55
N SER A 3 -50.47 18.24 -2.73
CA SER A 3 -49.26 17.92 -3.50
C SER A 3 -48.44 16.86 -2.75
N GLN A 4 -48.12 15.75 -3.42
CA GLN A 4 -47.26 14.71 -2.87
C GLN A 4 -45.80 15.18 -2.80
N PRO A 5 -45.02 14.74 -1.80
CA PRO A 5 -43.61 15.06 -1.72
C PRO A 5 -42.80 14.28 -2.75
N VAL A 6 -41.89 14.97 -3.42
CA VAL A 6 -40.90 14.40 -4.35
C VAL A 6 -39.92 13.56 -3.53
N ILE A 7 -39.94 12.24 -3.73
CA ILE A 7 -38.96 11.32 -3.18
C ILE A 7 -37.63 11.62 -3.87
N SER A 8 -36.71 12.26 -3.14
CA SER A 8 -35.34 12.48 -3.57
C SER A 8 -34.68 11.13 -3.85
N GLN A 9 -34.24 10.94 -5.09
CA GLN A 9 -33.51 9.74 -5.50
C GLN A 9 -32.17 9.72 -4.77
N ASN A 10 -32.07 8.90 -3.72
CA ASN A 10 -30.79 8.49 -3.15
C ASN A 10 -30.03 7.69 -4.23
N LYS A 11 -29.26 8.38 -5.06
CA LYS A 11 -28.17 7.74 -5.81
C LYS A 11 -27.27 7.09 -4.77
N PRO A 12 -26.96 5.79 -4.86
CA PRO A 12 -25.92 5.21 -4.04
C PRO A 12 -24.63 5.97 -4.38
N THR A 13 -24.18 6.81 -3.44
CA THR A 13 -22.83 7.35 -3.47
C THR A 13 -21.92 6.14 -3.43
N VAL A 14 -21.33 5.78 -4.57
CA VAL A 14 -20.28 4.78 -4.67
C VAL A 14 -19.19 5.26 -3.72
N ARG A 15 -19.13 4.67 -2.52
CA ARG A 15 -18.13 5.02 -1.54
C ARG A 15 -16.79 4.63 -2.13
N THR A 16 -15.90 5.60 -2.28
CA THR A 16 -14.50 5.34 -2.61
C THR A 16 -13.99 4.25 -1.68
N PRO A 17 -13.33 3.19 -2.18
CA PRO A 17 -12.79 2.16 -1.31
C PRO A 17 -11.79 2.81 -0.34
N ASP A 18 -12.01 2.64 0.97
CA ASP A 18 -11.10 3.17 1.99
C ASP A 18 -9.71 2.51 1.93
N VAL A 19 -9.62 1.33 1.31
CA VAL A 19 -8.38 0.58 1.12
C VAL A 19 -8.25 0.16 -0.34
N LEU A 20 -7.11 0.44 -0.96
CA LEU A 20 -6.77 -0.02 -2.30
C LEU A 20 -5.53 -0.92 -2.25
N GLN A 21 -5.63 -2.13 -2.79
CA GLN A 21 -4.50 -3.04 -2.94
C GLN A 21 -3.97 -2.99 -4.37
N TRP A 22 -2.66 -2.80 -4.53
CA TRP A 22 -2.02 -2.66 -5.83
C TRP A 22 -0.75 -3.51 -5.92
N TYR A 23 -0.58 -4.22 -7.02
CA TYR A 23 0.65 -4.95 -7.34
C TYR A 23 1.57 -4.04 -8.13
N CYS A 24 2.81 -3.84 -7.66
CA CYS A 24 3.70 -2.81 -8.22
C CYS A 24 4.97 -3.36 -8.85
N ARG A 25 4.85 -4.45 -9.62
CA ARG A 25 5.87 -4.80 -10.62
C ARG A 25 6.12 -3.57 -11.49
N SER A 26 7.24 -2.88 -11.26
CA SER A 26 7.61 -1.59 -11.86
C SER A 26 6.99 -0.32 -11.22
N LEU A 27 7.01 -0.21 -9.88
CA LEU A 27 6.47 0.93 -9.14
C LEU A 27 6.94 2.33 -9.64
N LYS A 28 8.20 2.46 -10.12
CA LYS A 28 8.71 3.71 -10.72
C LYS A 28 7.90 4.19 -11.92
N SER A 29 7.32 3.28 -12.72
CA SER A 29 6.48 3.64 -13.88
C SER A 29 5.01 3.87 -13.51
N CYS A 30 4.55 3.38 -12.36
CA CYS A 30 3.12 3.37 -11.99
C CYS A 30 2.68 4.52 -11.08
N ALA A 31 3.57 5.39 -10.60
CA ALA A 31 3.21 6.51 -9.73
C ALA A 31 2.24 7.50 -10.42
N ALA A 32 2.45 7.77 -11.71
CA ALA A 32 1.56 8.60 -12.52
C ALA A 32 0.19 7.92 -12.75
N GLU A 33 0.17 6.60 -12.91
CA GLU A 33 -1.06 5.81 -13.05
C GLU A 33 -1.89 5.85 -11.77
N LEU A 34 -1.27 5.69 -10.59
CA LEU A 34 -1.92 5.85 -9.29
C LEU A 34 -2.54 7.24 -9.14
N GLY A 35 -1.81 8.30 -9.52
CA GLY A 35 -2.34 9.65 -9.54
C GLY A 35 -3.53 9.83 -10.51
N ALA A 36 -3.54 9.15 -11.65
CA ALA A 36 -4.69 9.14 -12.56
C ALA A 36 -5.89 8.39 -11.96
N VAL A 37 -5.67 7.24 -11.34
CA VAL A 37 -6.71 6.48 -10.65
C VAL A 37 -7.36 7.33 -9.55
N PHE A 38 -6.57 8.00 -8.70
CA PHE A 38 -7.10 8.83 -7.62
C PHE A 38 -7.96 10.00 -8.10
N ARG A 39 -7.68 10.54 -9.30
CA ARG A 39 -8.52 11.58 -9.91
C ARG A 39 -9.91 11.08 -10.29
N HIS A 40 -10.04 9.80 -10.62
CA HIS A 40 -11.31 9.20 -11.06
C HIS A 40 -12.09 8.56 -9.92
N VAL A 41 -11.42 7.90 -8.98
CA VAL A 41 -12.08 7.10 -7.93
C VAL A 41 -12.04 7.76 -6.55
N GLY A 42 -11.26 8.83 -6.38
CA GLY A 42 -10.95 9.43 -5.09
C GLY A 42 -9.68 8.84 -4.46
N GLN A 43 -9.15 9.52 -3.44
CA GLN A 43 -7.98 9.07 -2.71
C GLN A 43 -8.39 8.10 -1.60
N PRO A 44 -7.96 6.82 -1.62
CA PRO A 44 -8.22 5.87 -0.54
C PRO A 44 -7.51 6.29 0.75
N ALA A 45 -8.00 5.85 1.91
CA ALA A 45 -7.35 6.08 3.19
C ALA A 45 -6.05 5.26 3.33
N ALA A 46 -6.01 4.05 2.76
CA ALA A 46 -4.84 3.18 2.76
C ALA A 46 -4.54 2.58 1.38
N LEU A 47 -3.26 2.44 1.06
CA LEU A 47 -2.74 1.74 -0.11
C LEU A 47 -1.88 0.57 0.35
N LEU A 48 -2.15 -0.62 -0.15
CA LEU A 48 -1.36 -1.82 0.12
C LEU A 48 -0.56 -2.14 -1.15
N LEU A 49 0.75 -1.88 -1.12
CA LEU A 49 1.65 -2.13 -2.25
C LEU A 49 2.47 -3.40 -2.02
N ARG A 50 2.54 -4.25 -3.06
CA ARG A 50 3.35 -5.47 -3.07
C ARG A 50 4.36 -5.47 -4.20
N GLU A 51 5.52 -6.07 -3.94
CA GLU A 51 6.73 -6.10 -4.77
C GLU A 51 7.37 -4.72 -4.94
N THR A 52 7.40 -3.91 -3.88
CA THR A 52 7.98 -2.54 -3.92
C THR A 52 9.48 -2.53 -4.21
N ARG A 53 10.20 -3.61 -3.85
CA ARG A 53 11.67 -3.70 -3.98
C ARG A 53 12.37 -2.46 -3.41
N GLY A 54 12.03 -2.09 -2.18
CA GLY A 54 12.56 -0.89 -1.50
C GLY A 54 12.14 0.45 -2.10
N THR A 55 11.45 0.45 -3.24
CA THR A 55 11.08 1.69 -3.93
C THR A 55 9.95 2.37 -3.18
N ASN A 56 10.17 3.62 -2.79
CA ASN A 56 9.10 4.50 -2.36
C ASN A 56 8.58 5.28 -3.59
N PRO A 57 7.29 5.16 -3.95
CA PRO A 57 6.68 5.87 -5.06
C PRO A 57 6.49 7.38 -4.80
N CYS A 58 6.81 7.87 -3.60
CA CYS A 58 6.65 9.27 -3.19
C CYS A 58 5.24 9.82 -3.46
N ILE A 59 4.21 9.02 -3.15
CA ILE A 59 2.81 9.40 -3.38
C ILE A 59 2.47 10.59 -2.45
N GLN A 60 2.18 11.73 -3.05
CA GLN A 60 1.86 12.95 -2.32
C GLN A 60 0.63 12.76 -1.42
N GLY A 61 0.71 13.24 -0.18
CA GLY A 61 -0.39 13.15 0.79
C GLY A 61 -0.44 11.83 1.56
N TYR A 62 0.50 10.91 1.31
CA TYR A 62 0.62 9.65 2.03
C TYR A 62 1.89 9.59 2.88
N GLU A 63 1.84 8.73 3.89
CA GLU A 63 2.94 8.29 4.74
C GLU A 63 3.16 6.79 4.52
N GLY A 64 4.39 6.38 4.24
CA GLY A 64 4.74 5.00 3.91
C GLY A 64 5.30 4.24 5.10
N HIS A 65 4.79 3.04 5.32
CA HIS A 65 5.21 2.09 6.35
C HIS A 65 5.77 0.84 5.69
N PHE A 66 6.94 0.42 6.15
CA PHE A 66 7.69 -0.70 5.61
C PHE A 66 8.32 -1.49 6.75
N GLU A 67 8.56 -2.78 6.54
CA GLU A 67 9.53 -3.53 7.33
C GLU A 67 10.75 -3.80 6.47
N PRO A 68 11.97 -3.65 7.01
CA PRO A 68 13.14 -4.16 6.34
C PRO A 68 13.09 -5.69 6.47
N THR A 69 13.06 -6.43 5.36
CA THR A 69 14.11 -7.39 4.95
C THR A 69 13.51 -8.68 4.38
N ILE A 70 13.77 -8.93 3.09
CA ILE A 70 13.89 -10.28 2.53
C ILE A 70 15.36 -10.45 2.15
N VAL A 71 16.11 -11.30 2.86
CA VAL A 71 17.46 -11.66 2.42
C VAL A 71 17.32 -12.80 1.41
N HIS A 72 17.57 -12.52 0.12
CA HIS A 72 17.49 -13.54 -0.92
C HIS A 72 18.91 -14.02 -1.22
N THR A 73 19.27 -15.20 -0.74
CA THR A 73 20.48 -15.87 -1.20
C THR A 73 20.25 -16.23 -2.67
N GLN A 74 20.78 -15.43 -3.61
CA GLN A 74 20.85 -15.86 -4.99
C GLN A 74 21.66 -17.16 -5.00
N THR A 75 20.98 -18.29 -5.14
CA THR A 75 21.65 -19.55 -5.43
C THR A 75 22.06 -19.46 -6.90
N ASN A 76 23.09 -18.67 -7.19
CA ASN A 76 23.81 -18.76 -8.44
C ASN A 76 24.42 -20.17 -8.47
N LYS A 77 23.67 -21.11 -9.05
CA LYS A 77 24.17 -22.38 -9.55
C LYS A 77 25.14 -22.07 -10.70
N LYS A 78 26.33 -21.53 -10.37
CA LYS A 78 27.54 -21.37 -11.18
C LYS A 78 28.45 -20.31 -10.54
N LYS A 79 29.11 -20.66 -9.44
CA LYS A 79 30.54 -20.42 -9.19
C LYS A 79 30.84 -20.71 -7.72
N GLN A 80 31.75 -21.66 -7.50
CA GLN A 80 32.43 -21.86 -6.23
C GLN A 80 33.08 -20.55 -5.81
N GLY A 81 32.67 -19.99 -4.69
CA GLY A 81 33.23 -18.76 -4.13
C GLY A 81 32.17 -18.04 -3.30
N GLN A 82 32.43 -17.90 -2.01
CA GLN A 82 31.57 -17.23 -1.03
C GLN A 82 31.03 -15.90 -1.58
N GLN A 83 29.78 -15.88 -2.02
CA GLN A 83 29.06 -14.63 -2.29
C GLN A 83 28.41 -14.18 -0.98
N PRO A 84 28.53 -12.90 -0.58
CA PRO A 84 27.79 -12.38 0.56
C PRO A 84 26.28 -12.50 0.30
N ASP A 85 25.52 -12.78 1.35
CA ASP A 85 24.06 -12.77 1.30
C ASP A 85 23.58 -11.41 0.75
N GLU A 86 22.89 -11.42 -0.40
CA GLU A 86 22.30 -10.21 -0.99
C GLU A 86 20.97 -9.93 -0.25
N VAL A 87 20.94 -8.85 0.52
CA VAL A 87 19.72 -8.37 1.15
C VAL A 87 18.84 -7.77 0.05
N VAL A 88 17.71 -8.39 -0.25
CA VAL A 88 16.73 -7.81 -1.18
C VAL A 88 15.90 -6.79 -0.42
N GLU A 89 15.74 -5.62 -1.05
CA GLU A 89 14.98 -4.51 -0.49
C GLU A 89 13.48 -4.86 -0.35
N ALA A 90 12.79 -4.19 0.58
CA ALA A 90 11.44 -4.52 1.04
C ALA A 90 10.45 -4.84 -0.10
N GLN A 91 9.65 -5.88 0.04
CA GLN A 91 8.61 -6.32 -0.89
C GLN A 91 7.20 -5.84 -0.53
N ALA A 92 6.93 -5.51 0.73
CA ALA A 92 5.61 -5.01 1.15
C ALA A 92 5.67 -3.59 1.70
N ALA A 93 4.67 -2.79 1.38
CA ALA A 93 4.51 -1.45 1.91
C ALA A 93 3.04 -1.09 2.12
N ILE A 94 2.77 -0.37 3.20
CA ILE A 94 1.45 0.21 3.48
C ILE A 94 1.61 1.72 3.44
N PHE A 95 0.83 2.41 2.62
CA PHE A 95 0.77 3.87 2.61
C PHE A 95 -0.55 4.33 3.17
N ILE A 96 -0.51 5.18 4.20
CA ILE A 96 -1.70 5.75 4.83
C ILE A 96 -1.79 7.23 4.46
N ARG A 97 -2.99 7.71 4.14
CA ARG A 97 -3.22 9.13 3.85
C ARG A 97 -2.96 9.93 5.14
N ARG A 98 -2.24 11.05 5.06
CA ARG A 98 -1.71 11.78 6.25
C ARG A 98 -2.78 12.35 7.18
N ASP A 99 -4.00 12.55 6.69
CA ASP A 99 -5.16 12.98 7.48
C ASP A 99 -5.81 11.85 8.28
N VAL A 100 -5.38 10.60 8.08
CA VAL A 100 -5.92 9.43 8.77
C VAL A 100 -5.08 9.12 10.01
N PRO A 101 -5.65 9.15 11.22
CA PRO A 101 -4.94 8.73 12.43
C PRO A 101 -4.53 7.26 12.34
N HIS A 102 -3.24 6.99 12.57
CA HIS A 102 -2.71 5.64 12.47
C HIS A 102 -1.46 5.41 13.31
N VAL A 103 -1.14 4.13 13.56
CA VAL A 103 0.08 3.69 14.25
C VAL A 103 0.63 2.43 13.59
N LYS A 104 1.93 2.43 13.29
CA LYS A 104 2.66 1.23 12.84
C LYS A 104 2.79 0.27 14.01
N LEU A 105 2.43 -0.99 13.79
CA LEU A 105 2.64 -2.06 14.76
C LEU A 105 4.02 -2.69 14.51
N ASP A 106 4.76 -2.99 15.58
CA ASP A 106 6.01 -3.74 15.46
C ASP A 106 5.71 -5.20 15.09
N THR A 107 6.06 -5.56 13.86
CA THR A 107 5.90 -6.88 13.27
C THR A 107 7.23 -7.60 13.04
N GLY A 108 8.34 -7.07 13.56
CA GLY A 108 9.69 -7.60 13.29
C GLY A 108 9.83 -9.10 13.59
N LYS A 109 9.19 -9.59 14.66
CA LYS A 109 9.20 -11.02 15.05
C LYS A 109 8.46 -11.95 14.08
N TYR A 110 7.62 -11.42 13.19
CA TYR A 110 6.89 -12.18 12.18
C TYR A 110 7.57 -12.10 10.80
N CYS A 111 8.52 -11.18 10.64
CA CYS A 111 9.33 -11.08 9.43
C CYS A 111 10.44 -12.14 9.46
N ASN A 112 10.75 -12.70 8.30
CA ASN A 112 11.85 -13.64 8.12
C ASN A 112 12.45 -13.48 6.71
N ARG A 113 13.43 -14.33 6.37
CA ARG A 113 14.17 -14.23 5.11
C ARG A 113 13.31 -14.34 3.85
N ILE A 114 12.08 -14.85 3.92
CA ILE A 114 11.20 -15.06 2.77
C ILE A 114 9.83 -14.38 2.91
N GLN A 115 9.53 -13.79 4.06
CA GLN A 115 8.23 -13.20 4.37
C GLN A 115 8.40 -11.90 5.12
N GLU A 116 7.75 -10.86 4.62
CA GLU A 116 7.59 -9.59 5.29
C GLU A 116 6.15 -9.42 5.77
N VAL A 117 6.01 -8.89 6.97
CA VAL A 117 4.72 -8.53 7.55
C VAL A 117 4.80 -7.07 7.90
N VAL A 118 3.95 -6.25 7.30
CA VAL A 118 3.77 -4.84 7.67
C VAL A 118 2.35 -4.70 8.20
N ALA A 119 2.19 -4.10 9.37
CA ALA A 119 0.88 -3.87 9.95
C ALA A 119 0.75 -2.43 10.45
N VAL A 120 -0.36 -1.79 10.10
CA VAL A 120 -0.70 -0.45 10.54
C VAL A 120 -2.14 -0.47 11.03
N ARG A 121 -2.37 -0.01 12.27
CA ARG A 121 -3.71 0.21 12.81
C ARG A 121 -4.15 1.61 12.44
N CYS A 122 -5.30 1.73 11.78
CA CYS A 122 -5.86 3.01 11.33
C CYS A 122 -7.32 3.15 11.81
N GLU A 123 -7.75 4.38 12.06
CA GLU A 123 -9.16 4.70 12.27
C GLU A 123 -9.80 5.09 10.93
N LEU A 124 -10.51 4.14 10.32
CA LEU A 124 -11.20 4.34 9.05
C LEU A 124 -12.66 4.74 9.33
N GLY A 125 -13.11 5.84 8.73
CA GLY A 125 -14.54 6.23 8.79
C GLY A 125 -14.91 7.34 9.78
N GLY A 126 -13.96 8.16 10.25
CA GLY A 126 -14.27 9.38 11.01
C GLY A 126 -14.73 10.53 10.11
N ARG A 127 -15.91 10.44 9.49
CA ARG A 127 -16.66 11.58 8.91
C ARG A 127 -18.15 11.41 9.11
#